data_AF-A0A091SL85-F1
#
_entry.id   AF-A0A091SL85-F1
#
_cell.length_a   1.000
_cell.length_b   1.000
_cell.length_c   1.000
_cell.angle_alpha   90.00
_cell.angle_beta   90.00
_cell.angle_gamma   90.00
#
_symmetry.space_group_name_H-M   'P 1'
#
loop_
_entity.id
_entity.type
_entity.pdbx_description
1 polymer ?
#
loop_
_entity_poly.entity_id
_entity_poly.type
_entity_poly.pdbx_seq_one_letter_code
_entity_poly.pdbx_strand_id
1 'polypeptide(L)'
;YTSGEVRLWDTRTWDYTAPILEPIHSPGDAGPQPHVSFVRINSSLAVAAYEDGTVSVWNLMFGREPIHHYQHNQRIQALALGSEGATVATASGFEVKVESPNDRGFWQTTETYEIQKLVSFLNLVPDVTGSPVTVAAAEDIVYLLKAEDPGKILHSVYGQPVTCLDVSAHEAAFGVKTFGWLLNEPNQILLYNLETSQCLKKMGNSIGDFTCVNLQNSPPNMLVTGNKDRRVRVFDLRKSESLCSLYAHQLGVSAVQMDDWKIVSGGEEGLVCVWDQRMGTKLWEMHARHPVRHIWFNSHSLITANIPDEKTPRGASITDDDLTAHRKHRGIIYAYEFSVDQLAVESVLPICRSSYDEVTGYNYNIGLAVPYDSV
;
A
#
# COMPACT_ATOMS: atom_id res chain seq x y z
N TYR A 1 18.11 15.68 16.71
CA TYR A 1 17.38 16.35 15.63
C TYR A 1 17.22 15.38 14.48
N THR A 2 16.12 14.64 14.46
CA THR A 2 15.67 13.85 13.31
C THR A 2 14.66 14.73 12.60
N SER A 3 14.94 15.09 11.36
CA SER A 3 13.99 15.80 10.52
C SER A 3 12.87 14.82 10.17
N GLY A 4 11.66 15.02 10.68
CA GLY A 4 10.46 14.29 10.26
C GLY A 4 10.04 14.62 8.83
N GLU A 5 11.02 14.89 7.96
CA GLU A 5 10.84 15.34 6.59
C GLU A 5 10.37 14.17 5.73
N VAL A 6 9.16 14.30 5.23
CA VAL A 6 8.63 13.48 4.16
C VAL A 6 9.28 13.98 2.87
N ARG A 7 10.25 13.23 2.34
CA ARG A 7 10.90 13.60 1.08
C ARG A 7 10.18 12.93 -0.07
N LEU A 8 9.61 13.71 -0.96
CA LEU A 8 9.05 13.22 -2.20
C LEU A 8 10.06 13.40 -3.33
N TRP A 9 10.48 12.30 -3.95
CA TRP A 9 11.42 12.34 -5.05
C TRP A 9 10.65 12.30 -6.39
N ASP A 10 10.81 13.35 -7.20
CA ASP A 10 10.42 13.36 -8.62
C ASP A 10 11.56 12.77 -9.45
N THR A 11 11.23 11.85 -10.36
CA THR A 11 12.19 11.07 -11.14
C THR A 11 12.34 11.53 -12.58
N ARG A 12 11.60 12.56 -13.03
CA ARG A 12 11.80 13.16 -14.37
C ARG A 12 13.12 13.91 -14.49
N THR A 13 13.57 14.47 -13.38
CA THR A 13 14.89 15.07 -13.25
C THR A 13 15.62 14.24 -12.21
N TRP A 14 16.70 13.58 -12.60
CA TRP A 14 17.64 12.91 -11.69
C TRP A 14 18.38 13.91 -10.77
N ASP A 15 17.86 15.13 -10.65
CA ASP A 15 18.38 16.17 -9.80
C ASP A 15 17.96 15.90 -8.36
N TYR A 16 18.96 15.99 -7.49
CA TYR A 16 18.91 15.93 -6.04
C TYR A 16 17.92 16.91 -5.36
N THR A 17 17.12 17.65 -6.13
CA THR A 17 16.16 18.64 -5.66
C THR A 17 14.74 18.09 -5.68
N ALA A 18 14.56 16.93 -5.05
CA ALA A 18 13.26 16.54 -4.53
C ALA A 18 12.65 17.72 -3.75
N PRO A 19 11.38 18.10 -3.97
CA PRO A 19 10.73 19.03 -3.09
C PRO A 19 10.77 18.50 -1.65
N ILE A 20 11.43 19.23 -0.77
CA ILE A 20 11.32 19.01 0.67
C ILE A 20 9.88 19.41 1.00
N LEU A 21 9.05 18.43 1.38
CA LEU A 21 7.73 18.72 1.92
C LEU A 21 7.96 19.23 3.34
N GLU A 22 8.15 20.53 3.46
CA GLU A 22 8.35 21.15 4.76
C GLU A 22 7.01 21.08 5.53
N PRO A 23 7.00 20.51 6.76
CA PRO A 23 5.83 20.61 7.62
C PRO A 23 5.62 22.09 7.97
N ILE A 24 4.41 22.61 7.75
CA ILE A 24 4.08 23.99 8.17
C ILE A 24 4.31 24.09 9.68
N HIS A 25 5.30 24.87 10.07
CA HIS A 25 5.46 25.29 11.46
C HIS A 25 4.92 26.71 11.61
N SER A 26 4.03 26.87 12.59
CA SER A 26 3.87 28.15 13.27
C SER A 26 5.25 28.60 13.77
N PRO A 27 5.71 29.84 13.49
CA PRO A 27 7.08 30.29 13.76
C PRO A 27 7.39 30.52 15.26
N GLY A 28 6.93 29.64 16.16
CA GLY A 28 7.06 29.77 17.60
C GLY A 28 7.37 28.48 18.37
N ASP A 29 7.30 27.29 17.76
CA ASP A 29 7.51 26.03 18.49
C ASP A 29 8.95 25.51 18.33
N ALA A 30 9.79 25.84 19.30
CA ALA A 30 11.19 25.41 19.39
C ALA A 30 11.33 23.98 19.95
N GLY A 31 10.49 23.05 19.49
CA GLY A 31 10.47 21.64 19.90
C GLY A 31 11.18 20.70 18.90
N PRO A 32 11.59 19.49 19.32
CA PRO A 32 12.03 18.46 18.37
C PRO A 32 10.87 18.08 17.44
N GLN A 33 11.13 18.00 16.13
CA GLN A 33 10.10 17.66 15.15
C GLN A 33 9.43 16.32 15.46
N PRO A 34 8.09 16.24 15.35
CA PRO A 34 7.34 15.01 15.59
C PRO A 34 7.69 13.94 14.54
N HIS A 35 7.71 12.68 14.95
CA HIS A 35 8.06 11.57 14.06
C HIS A 35 6.89 11.21 13.15
N VAL A 36 7.17 10.87 11.89
CA VAL A 36 6.17 10.35 10.96
C VAL A 36 5.80 8.91 11.37
N SER A 37 4.52 8.70 11.65
CA SER A 37 3.96 7.39 12.02
C SER A 37 3.46 6.63 10.80
N PHE A 38 2.73 7.32 9.92
CA PHE A 38 2.17 6.73 8.70
C PHE A 38 2.38 7.64 7.51
N VAL A 39 2.61 7.00 6.36
CA VAL A 39 2.62 7.65 5.06
C VAL A 39 1.68 6.88 4.14
N ARG A 40 0.86 7.62 3.40
CA ARG A 40 0.06 7.11 2.28
C ARG A 40 0.33 8.01 1.09
N ILE A 41 0.51 7.39 -0.07
CA ILE A 41 0.85 8.08 -1.31
C ILE A 41 -0.08 7.53 -2.37
N ASN A 42 -0.61 8.44 -3.18
CA ASN A 42 -1.35 8.15 -4.39
C ASN A 42 -0.67 8.89 -5.56
N SER A 43 -1.20 8.77 -6.77
CA SER A 43 -0.70 9.41 -7.99
C SER A 43 -0.62 10.95 -7.91
N SER A 44 -1.44 11.57 -7.08
CA SER A 44 -1.56 13.04 -6.99
C SER A 44 -1.33 13.62 -5.59
N LEU A 45 -1.52 12.82 -4.54
CA LEU A 45 -1.45 13.25 -3.14
C LEU A 45 -0.48 12.40 -2.33
N ALA A 46 0.29 13.05 -1.46
CA ALA A 46 0.97 12.40 -0.35
C ALA A 46 0.33 12.86 0.96
N VAL A 47 0.13 11.93 1.88
CA VAL A 47 -0.36 12.22 3.23
C VAL A 47 0.59 11.59 4.22
N ALA A 48 1.00 12.37 5.22
CA ALA A 48 1.74 11.85 6.35
C ALA A 48 1.06 12.25 7.65
N ALA A 49 1.02 11.27 8.53
CA ALA A 49 0.58 11.37 9.89
C ALA A 49 1.80 11.39 10.80
N TYR A 50 1.75 12.23 11.82
CA TYR A 50 2.82 12.37 12.80
C TYR A 50 2.38 11.83 14.18
N GLU A 51 3.35 11.52 15.03
CA GLU A 51 3.11 10.98 16.38
C GLU A 51 2.35 11.95 17.31
N ASP A 52 2.45 13.25 17.04
CA ASP A 52 1.76 14.32 17.78
C ASP A 52 0.28 14.48 17.39
N GLY A 53 -0.21 13.65 16.45
CA GLY A 53 -1.58 13.72 15.94
C GLY A 53 -1.76 14.70 14.79
N THR A 54 -0.69 15.36 14.31
CA THR A 54 -0.79 16.20 13.12
C THR A 54 -0.86 15.36 11.85
N VAL A 55 -1.65 15.83 10.90
CA VAL A 55 -1.79 15.26 9.55
C VAL A 55 -1.49 16.36 8.57
N SER A 56 -0.63 16.06 7.60
CA SER A 56 -0.30 16.98 6.53
C SER A 56 -0.55 16.29 5.19
N VAL A 57 -1.23 17.00 4.30
CA VAL A 57 -1.60 16.55 2.96
C VAL A 57 -0.90 17.43 1.94
N TRP A 58 -0.14 16.82 1.04
CA TRP A 58 0.62 17.50 0.00
C TRP A 58 0.14 17.11 -1.38
N ASN A 59 0.17 18.08 -2.31
CA ASN A 59 0.06 17.80 -3.73
C ASN A 59 1.43 17.41 -4.28
N LEU A 60 1.51 16.28 -4.97
CA LEU A 60 2.76 15.86 -5.62
C LEU A 60 3.17 16.81 -6.76
N MET A 61 2.22 17.54 -7.35
CA MET A 61 2.47 18.42 -8.50
C MET A 61 3.03 19.81 -8.14
N PHE A 62 2.68 20.36 -6.98
CA PHE A 62 3.07 21.72 -6.56
C PHE A 62 4.04 21.76 -5.37
N GLY A 63 4.18 20.64 -4.65
CA GLY A 63 5.42 20.18 -4.01
C GLY A 63 6.18 21.15 -3.10
N ARG A 64 5.57 22.02 -2.30
CA ARG A 64 6.36 22.73 -1.26
C ARG A 64 5.65 22.83 0.07
N GLU A 65 4.41 23.31 0.05
CA GLU A 65 3.58 23.42 1.24
C GLU A 65 2.44 22.39 1.23
N PRO A 66 2.02 21.88 2.39
CA PRO A 66 0.82 21.07 2.49
C PRO A 66 -0.40 21.90 2.12
N ILE A 67 -1.25 21.34 1.26
CA ILE A 67 -2.55 21.92 0.88
C ILE A 67 -3.47 21.97 2.11
N HIS A 68 -3.36 20.96 2.96
CA HIS A 68 -4.15 20.84 4.17
C HIS A 68 -3.31 20.35 5.33
N HIS A 69 -3.52 20.99 6.48
CA HIS A 69 -2.88 20.66 7.73
C HIS A 69 -3.90 20.76 8.85
N TYR A 70 -4.01 19.71 9.65
CA TYR A 70 -4.90 19.66 10.80
C TYR A 70 -4.30 18.78 11.89
N GLN A 71 -4.77 18.99 13.12
CA GLN A 71 -4.28 18.30 14.30
C GLN A 71 -5.41 17.57 15.00
N HIS A 72 -5.17 16.31 15.33
CA HIS A 72 -5.99 15.52 16.23
C HIS A 72 -5.50 15.63 17.68
N ASN A 73 -6.41 15.39 18.62
CA ASN A 73 -6.09 15.41 20.06
C ASN A 73 -5.28 14.19 20.51
N GLN A 74 -5.27 13.11 19.73
CA GLN A 74 -4.53 11.88 20.04
C GLN A 74 -3.67 11.46 18.86
N ARG A 75 -2.75 10.53 19.12
CA ARG A 75 -1.93 9.91 18.08
C ARG A 75 -2.80 9.21 17.05
N ILE A 76 -2.39 9.33 15.78
CA ILE A 76 -3.05 8.65 14.67
C ILE A 76 -2.67 7.16 14.72
N GLN A 77 -3.67 6.29 14.55
CA GLN A 77 -3.51 4.84 14.61
C GLN A 77 -3.57 4.19 13.23
N ALA A 78 -4.38 4.75 12.34
CA ALA A 78 -4.51 4.30 10.96
C ALA A 78 -4.79 5.50 10.04
N LEU A 79 -4.29 5.40 8.82
CA LEU A 79 -4.42 6.41 7.77
C LEU A 79 -4.80 5.71 6.46
N ALA A 80 -5.84 6.23 5.81
CA ALA A 80 -6.29 5.81 4.48
C ALA A 80 -6.39 7.01 3.54
N LEU A 81 -6.10 6.76 2.27
CA LEU A 81 -6.19 7.73 1.19
C LEU A 81 -7.06 7.12 0.08
N GLY A 82 -7.95 7.91 -0.50
CA GLY A 82 -8.71 7.50 -1.68
C GLY A 82 -7.79 7.30 -2.90
N SER A 83 -8.08 6.30 -3.73
CA SER A 83 -7.30 6.02 -4.95
C SER A 83 -7.54 7.01 -6.08
N GLU A 84 -8.76 7.54 -6.20
CA GLU A 84 -9.13 8.48 -7.27
C GLU A 84 -9.67 9.81 -6.72
N GLY A 85 -10.22 9.78 -5.51
CA GLY A 85 -10.71 10.96 -4.81
C GLY A 85 -9.63 11.57 -3.91
N ALA A 86 -9.66 12.89 -3.76
CA ALA A 86 -8.90 13.61 -2.73
C ALA A 86 -9.53 13.41 -1.33
N THR A 87 -9.93 12.19 -1.00
CA THR A 87 -10.50 11.85 0.31
C THR A 87 -9.43 11.27 1.21
N VAL A 88 -9.37 11.74 2.45
CA VAL A 88 -8.44 11.27 3.47
C VAL A 88 -9.26 10.80 4.65
N ALA A 89 -8.99 9.60 5.15
CA ALA A 89 -9.59 9.10 6.37
C ALA A 89 -8.49 8.85 7.41
N THR A 90 -8.70 9.36 8.61
CA THR A 90 -7.78 9.25 9.75
C THR A 90 -8.50 8.66 10.93
N ALA A 91 -7.84 7.71 11.60
CA ALA A 91 -8.30 7.19 12.88
C ALA A 91 -7.43 7.72 14.01
N SER A 92 -8.05 8.40 14.97
CA SER A 92 -7.41 8.98 16.15
C SER A 92 -8.17 8.53 17.39
N GLY A 93 -7.57 7.62 18.17
CA GLY A 93 -8.20 7.09 19.37
C GLY A 93 -9.45 6.29 19.06
N PHE A 94 -10.60 6.83 19.45
CA PHE A 94 -11.93 6.25 19.23
C PHE A 94 -12.71 6.95 18.11
N GLU A 95 -12.11 7.93 17.45
CA GLU A 95 -12.75 8.70 16.38
C GLU A 95 -12.12 8.35 15.03
N VAL A 96 -12.95 8.10 14.03
CA VAL A 96 -12.56 8.06 12.62
C VAL A 96 -13.11 9.30 11.94
N LYS A 97 -12.21 10.11 11.40
CA LYS A 97 -12.53 11.34 10.71
C LYS A 97 -12.27 11.15 9.22
N VAL A 98 -13.21 11.57 8.39
CA VAL A 98 -13.08 11.59 6.93
C VAL A 98 -13.12 13.04 6.47
N GLU A 99 -12.17 13.40 5.62
CA GLU A 99 -12.02 14.73 5.08
C GLU A 99 -11.94 14.65 3.55
N SER A 100 -12.59 15.60 2.90
CA SER A 100 -12.50 15.77 1.45
C SER A 100 -12.47 17.26 1.11
N PRO A 101 -11.88 17.64 -0.03
CA PRO A 101 -12.02 19.00 -0.54
C PRO A 101 -13.45 19.21 -1.07
N ASN A 102 -13.98 20.39 -0.82
CA ASN A 102 -15.19 20.89 -1.45
C ASN A 102 -14.92 21.25 -2.92
N ASP A 103 -15.98 21.52 -3.69
CA ASP A 103 -15.92 22.00 -5.08
C ASP A 103 -15.05 23.24 -5.30
N ARG A 104 -14.76 23.99 -4.23
CA ARG A 104 -13.91 25.18 -4.22
C ARG A 104 -12.44 24.89 -3.88
N GLY A 105 -12.08 23.62 -3.65
CA GLY A 105 -10.74 23.17 -3.25
C GLY A 105 -10.41 23.32 -1.76
N PHE A 106 -11.36 23.75 -0.93
CA PHE A 106 -11.17 23.82 0.53
C PHE A 106 -11.47 22.49 1.18
N TRP A 107 -10.53 21.99 1.97
CA TRP A 107 -10.70 20.77 2.77
C TRP A 107 -11.69 20.99 3.90
N GLN A 108 -12.66 20.08 4.01
CA GLN A 108 -13.63 20.05 5.09
C GLN A 108 -13.77 18.63 5.62
N THR A 109 -14.14 18.55 6.90
CA THR A 109 -14.55 17.29 7.52
C THR A 109 -15.91 16.90 6.99
N THR A 110 -15.96 15.84 6.21
CA THR A 110 -17.22 15.30 5.68
C THR A 110 -17.94 14.55 6.77
N GLU A 111 -17.22 13.68 7.48
CA GLU A 111 -17.83 12.72 8.41
C GLU A 111 -16.91 12.44 9.60
N THR A 112 -17.52 12.26 10.77
CA THR A 112 -16.84 11.81 11.98
C THR A 112 -17.64 10.65 12.57
N TYR A 113 -16.97 9.54 12.85
CA TYR A 113 -17.54 8.33 13.42
C TYR A 113 -16.89 8.02 14.76
N GLU A 114 -17.70 7.76 15.79
CA GLU A 114 -17.23 7.28 17.09
C GLU A 114 -17.30 5.75 17.16
N ILE A 115 -16.19 5.11 17.49
CA ILE A 115 -16.01 3.66 17.57
C ILE A 115 -15.60 3.28 18.99
N GLN A 116 -16.09 2.15 19.48
CA GLN A 116 -15.84 1.71 20.86
C GLN A 116 -14.43 1.12 21.08
N LYS A 117 -13.72 0.79 20.01
CA LYS A 117 -12.42 0.12 20.02
C LYS A 117 -11.40 0.89 19.19
N LEU A 118 -10.14 0.67 19.52
CA LEU A 118 -9.01 1.26 18.80
C LEU A 118 -8.91 0.68 17.39
N VAL A 119 -8.81 1.55 16.40
CA VAL A 119 -8.75 1.17 14.98
C VAL A 119 -7.31 0.79 14.63
N SER A 120 -7.11 -0.46 14.23
CA SER A 120 -5.80 -0.97 13.79
C SER A 120 -5.58 -0.76 12.29
N PHE A 121 -6.63 -0.89 11.48
CA PHE A 121 -6.56 -0.69 10.03
C PHE A 121 -7.75 0.12 9.53
N LEU A 122 -7.50 0.99 8.57
CA LEU A 122 -8.51 1.85 7.96
C LEU A 122 -8.25 1.88 6.46
N ASN A 123 -9.29 1.69 5.66
CA ASN A 123 -9.26 1.87 4.20
C ASN A 123 -10.53 2.55 3.71
N LEU A 124 -10.38 3.36 2.66
CA LEU A 124 -11.48 4.01 1.96
C LEU A 124 -11.92 3.10 0.81
N VAL A 125 -13.23 2.93 0.65
CA VAL A 125 -13.79 2.22 -0.51
C VAL A 125 -13.56 3.09 -1.75
N PRO A 126 -12.89 2.58 -2.80
CA PRO A 126 -12.71 3.32 -4.03
C PRO A 126 -14.01 3.44 -4.83
N ASP A 127 -14.10 4.48 -5.65
CA ASP A 127 -15.14 4.65 -6.69
C ASP A 127 -16.59 4.72 -6.18
N VAL A 128 -16.80 5.18 -4.94
CA VAL A 128 -18.14 5.46 -4.44
C VAL A 128 -18.57 6.86 -4.84
N THR A 129 -19.55 6.95 -5.74
CA THR A 129 -20.22 8.22 -6.06
C THR A 129 -21.11 8.65 -4.90
N GLY A 130 -20.75 9.71 -4.18
CA GLY A 130 -21.53 10.24 -3.07
C GLY A 130 -20.71 10.41 -1.80
N SER A 131 -21.24 9.98 -0.66
CA SER A 131 -20.52 10.00 0.61
C SER A 131 -19.42 8.94 0.65
N PRO A 132 -18.23 9.27 1.20
CA PRO A 132 -17.14 8.32 1.31
C PRO A 132 -17.55 7.16 2.23
N VAL A 133 -17.27 5.93 1.80
CA VAL A 133 -17.48 4.75 2.62
C VAL A 133 -16.14 4.31 3.17
N THR A 134 -16.06 4.11 4.49
CA THR A 134 -14.83 3.65 5.14
C THR A 134 -15.03 2.29 5.77
N VAL A 135 -13.99 1.45 5.66
CA VAL A 135 -13.91 0.18 6.37
C VAL A 135 -12.83 0.33 7.43
N ALA A 136 -13.23 0.16 8.69
CA ALA A 136 -12.35 0.26 9.85
C ALA A 136 -12.28 -1.09 10.56
N ALA A 137 -11.09 -1.66 10.68
CA ALA A 137 -10.85 -2.81 11.53
C ALA A 137 -10.38 -2.33 12.90
N ALA A 138 -11.10 -2.72 13.94
CA ALA A 138 -10.79 -2.43 15.34
C ALA A 138 -10.68 -3.75 16.11
N GLU A 139 -9.45 -4.22 16.30
CA GLU A 139 -9.13 -5.52 16.89
C GLU A 139 -9.84 -6.69 16.17
N ASP A 140 -10.90 -7.24 16.77
CA ASP A 140 -11.69 -8.39 16.32
C ASP A 140 -13.00 -8.01 15.61
N ILE A 141 -13.25 -6.71 15.46
CA ILE A 141 -14.45 -6.18 14.78
C ILE A 141 -14.04 -5.41 13.51
N VAL A 142 -14.75 -5.65 12.42
CA VAL A 142 -14.66 -4.86 11.19
C VAL A 142 -15.95 -4.08 11.01
N TYR A 143 -15.85 -2.76 10.99
CA TYR A 143 -16.94 -1.82 10.77
C TYR A 143 -16.97 -1.36 9.31
N LEU A 144 -18.18 -1.28 8.75
CA LEU A 144 -18.51 -0.54 7.56
C LEU A 144 -19.19 0.76 7.98
N LEU A 145 -18.53 1.87 7.73
CA LEU A 145 -19.00 3.19 8.08
C LEU A 145 -19.50 3.87 6.81
N LYS A 146 -20.80 4.16 6.79
CA LYS A 146 -21.48 4.93 5.75
C LYS A 146 -22.14 6.14 6.40
N ALA A 147 -22.33 7.22 5.63
CA ALA A 147 -23.11 8.40 6.07
C ALA A 147 -24.46 8.01 6.68
N GLU A 148 -25.15 7.08 6.00
CA GLU A 148 -26.52 6.69 6.32
C GLU A 148 -26.58 5.75 7.54
N ASP A 149 -25.56 4.89 7.69
CA ASP A 149 -25.48 3.87 8.73
C ASP A 149 -24.09 3.91 9.41
N PRO A 150 -23.88 4.81 10.39
CA PRO A 150 -22.63 4.87 11.14
C PRO A 150 -22.50 3.62 12.02
N GLY A 151 -21.63 2.69 11.63
CA GLY A 151 -21.25 1.56 12.49
C GLY A 151 -21.87 0.20 12.15
N LYS A 152 -22.26 -0.05 10.89
CA LYS A 152 -22.66 -1.40 10.47
C LYS A 152 -21.50 -2.37 10.67
N ILE A 153 -21.71 -3.42 11.46
CA ILE A 153 -20.68 -4.43 11.70
C ILE A 153 -20.67 -5.42 10.53
N LEU A 154 -19.52 -5.54 9.84
CA LEU A 154 -19.30 -6.57 8.81
C LEU A 154 -18.93 -7.91 9.44
N HIS A 155 -18.01 -7.86 10.40
CA HIS A 155 -17.47 -9.04 11.04
C HIS A 155 -17.23 -8.75 12.52
N SER A 156 -17.65 -9.67 13.37
CA SER A 156 -17.35 -9.64 14.80
C SER A 156 -17.21 -11.07 15.29
N VAL A 157 -15.98 -11.54 15.40
CA VAL A 157 -15.70 -12.85 15.98
C VAL A 157 -14.74 -12.66 17.14
N TYR A 158 -15.27 -12.86 18.35
CA TYR A 158 -14.53 -12.61 19.58
C TYR A 158 -13.22 -13.40 19.63
N GLY A 159 -12.14 -12.70 19.95
CA GLY A 159 -10.82 -13.31 20.12
C GLY A 159 -10.11 -13.65 18.82
N GLN A 160 -10.65 -13.27 17.66
CA GLN A 160 -10.00 -13.40 16.38
C GLN A 160 -9.60 -12.02 15.82
N PRO A 161 -8.42 -11.49 16.20
CA PRO A 161 -8.03 -10.16 15.76
C PRO A 161 -7.72 -10.14 14.26
N VAL A 162 -8.10 -9.04 13.62
CA VAL A 162 -7.79 -8.72 12.23
C VAL A 162 -6.32 -8.30 12.14
N THR A 163 -5.60 -8.89 11.20
CA THR A 163 -4.15 -8.70 11.03
C THR A 163 -3.78 -7.86 9.82
N CYS A 164 -4.68 -7.75 8.85
CA CYS A 164 -4.54 -6.89 7.68
C CYS A 164 -5.91 -6.62 7.07
N LEU A 165 -6.03 -5.53 6.30
CA LEU A 165 -7.26 -5.12 5.64
C LEU A 165 -6.92 -4.47 4.30
N ASP A 166 -7.67 -4.82 3.25
CA ASP A 166 -7.74 -4.07 1.99
C ASP A 166 -9.15 -4.14 1.39
N VAL A 167 -9.48 -3.14 0.59
CA VAL A 167 -10.85 -2.89 0.14
C VAL A 167 -10.89 -2.56 -1.34
N SER A 168 -11.84 -3.16 -2.04
CA SER A 168 -12.23 -2.85 -3.41
C SER A 168 -13.63 -2.22 -3.42
N ALA A 169 -14.11 -1.77 -4.57
CA ALA A 169 -15.38 -1.05 -4.71
C ALA A 169 -16.58 -1.81 -4.11
N HIS A 170 -16.62 -3.14 -4.24
CA HIS A 170 -17.74 -3.97 -3.75
C HIS A 170 -17.33 -4.98 -2.68
N GLU A 171 -16.04 -5.17 -2.44
CA GLU A 171 -15.52 -6.27 -1.63
C GLU A 171 -14.48 -5.79 -0.62
N ALA A 172 -14.46 -6.38 0.57
CA ALA A 172 -13.40 -6.17 1.55
C ALA A 172 -12.71 -7.50 1.85
N ALA A 173 -11.38 -7.50 1.79
CA ALA A 173 -10.55 -8.63 2.17
C ALA A 173 -9.78 -8.30 3.45
N PHE A 174 -9.84 -9.18 4.44
CA PHE A 174 -9.07 -9.02 5.67
C PHE A 174 -8.55 -10.35 6.20
N GLY A 175 -7.34 -10.30 6.76
CA GLY A 175 -6.72 -11.44 7.43
C GLY A 175 -7.23 -11.55 8.85
N VAL A 176 -7.60 -12.76 9.25
CA VAL A 176 -8.07 -13.05 10.60
C VAL A 176 -7.12 -14.04 11.25
N LYS A 177 -6.61 -13.67 12.42
CA LYS A 177 -5.83 -14.56 13.26
C LYS A 177 -6.76 -15.42 14.10
N THR A 178 -6.64 -16.73 13.97
CA THR A 178 -7.43 -17.63 14.81
C THR A 178 -6.66 -17.88 16.11
N PHE A 179 -7.15 -17.34 17.22
CA PHE A 179 -6.55 -17.57 18.54
C PHE A 179 -7.13 -18.85 19.14
N GLY A 180 -6.33 -19.90 19.20
CA GLY A 180 -6.72 -21.16 19.82
C GLY A 180 -5.51 -21.87 20.44
N TRP A 181 -5.35 -21.76 21.75
CA TRP A 181 -4.41 -22.62 22.51
C TRP A 181 -4.78 -24.11 22.43
N LEU A 182 -5.98 -24.43 21.92
CA LEU A 182 -6.59 -25.76 21.88
C LEU A 182 -6.85 -26.32 20.49
N LEU A 183 -6.91 -25.46 19.47
CA LEU A 183 -7.21 -25.85 18.10
C LEU A 183 -6.20 -25.11 17.22
N ASN A 184 -5.25 -25.84 16.65
CA ASN A 184 -4.29 -25.38 15.64
C ASN A 184 -5.01 -25.01 14.32
N GLU A 185 -6.07 -24.22 14.40
CA GLU A 185 -6.76 -23.74 13.21
C GLU A 185 -5.84 -22.75 12.49
N PRO A 186 -5.64 -22.93 11.17
CA PRO A 186 -4.78 -22.05 10.42
C PRO A 186 -5.39 -20.64 10.36
N ASN A 187 -4.54 -19.65 10.20
CA ASN A 187 -4.96 -18.30 9.89
C ASN A 187 -5.58 -18.27 8.48
N GLN A 188 -6.61 -17.44 8.35
CA GLN A 188 -7.43 -17.35 7.13
C GLN A 188 -7.58 -15.90 6.69
N ILE A 189 -7.95 -15.73 5.44
CA ILE A 189 -8.36 -14.47 4.82
C ILE A 189 -9.85 -14.59 4.52
N LEU A 190 -10.61 -13.60 4.96
CA LEU A 190 -12.04 -13.52 4.72
C LEU A 190 -12.32 -12.47 3.65
N LEU A 191 -13.16 -12.83 2.69
CA LEU A 191 -13.69 -11.92 1.68
C LEU A 191 -15.16 -11.65 2.00
N TYR A 192 -15.51 -10.37 2.10
CA TYR A 192 -16.86 -9.90 2.39
C TYR A 192 -17.38 -9.03 1.26
N ASN A 193 -18.66 -9.13 0.97
CA ASN A 193 -19.35 -8.19 0.09
C ASN A 193 -19.82 -6.98 0.93
N LEU A 194 -19.51 -5.77 0.48
CA LEU A 194 -19.82 -4.52 1.17
C LEU A 194 -21.31 -4.15 1.12
N GLU A 195 -22.02 -4.56 0.07
CA GLU A 195 -23.44 -4.28 -0.11
C GLU A 195 -24.29 -5.20 0.76
N THR A 196 -24.05 -6.50 0.68
CA THR A 196 -24.83 -7.51 1.41
C THR A 196 -24.33 -7.74 2.83
N SER A 197 -23.09 -7.32 3.13
CA SER A 197 -22.40 -7.57 4.40
C SER A 197 -22.27 -9.06 4.74
N GLN A 198 -22.25 -9.91 3.72
CA GLN A 198 -22.10 -11.36 3.86
C GLN A 198 -20.66 -11.79 3.55
N CYS A 199 -20.20 -12.81 4.27
CA CYS A 199 -18.94 -13.48 3.97
C CYS A 199 -19.10 -14.28 2.67
N LEU A 200 -18.37 -13.88 1.63
CA LEU A 200 -18.36 -14.59 0.35
C LEU A 200 -17.49 -15.84 0.45
N LYS A 201 -16.23 -15.67 0.87
CA LYS A 201 -15.20 -16.70 0.79
C LYS A 201 -14.29 -16.67 2.02
N LYS A 202 -13.76 -17.85 2.35
CA LYS A 202 -12.66 -18.05 3.31
C LYS A 202 -11.52 -18.72 2.56
N MET A 203 -10.35 -18.11 2.61
CA MET A 203 -9.18 -18.54 1.84
C MET A 203 -7.94 -18.56 2.74
N GLY A 204 -6.94 -19.34 2.33
CA GLY A 204 -5.70 -19.44 3.07
C GLY A 204 -5.76 -20.45 4.22
N ASN A 205 -4.63 -21.11 4.41
CA ASN A 205 -4.42 -22.13 5.43
C ASN A 205 -2.99 -22.04 5.98
N SER A 206 -2.53 -20.83 6.29
CA SER A 206 -1.16 -20.60 6.76
C SER A 206 -1.11 -20.64 8.28
N ILE A 207 0.02 -21.11 8.80
CA ILE A 207 0.30 -21.09 10.26
C ILE A 207 0.70 -19.68 10.68
N GLY A 208 1.43 -18.94 9.83
CA GLY A 208 1.79 -17.55 10.06
C GLY A 208 0.65 -16.57 9.83
N ASP A 209 0.68 -15.46 10.55
CA ASP A 209 -0.27 -14.35 10.44
C ASP A 209 -0.14 -13.70 9.04
N PHE A 210 -1.28 -13.39 8.41
CA PHE A 210 -1.30 -12.59 7.19
C PHE A 210 -1.10 -11.12 7.56
N THR A 211 0.01 -10.54 7.14
CA THR A 211 0.48 -9.22 7.56
C THR A 211 0.03 -8.11 6.63
N CYS A 212 -0.17 -8.42 5.35
CA CYS A 212 -0.66 -7.46 4.36
C CYS A 212 -1.49 -8.18 3.29
N VAL A 213 -2.42 -7.46 2.68
CA VAL A 213 -3.31 -7.94 1.62
C VAL A 213 -3.50 -6.82 0.61
N ASN A 214 -3.62 -7.18 -0.66
CA ASN A 214 -3.95 -6.25 -1.74
C ASN A 214 -5.02 -6.86 -2.66
N LEU A 215 -6.19 -6.23 -2.63
CA LEU A 215 -7.39 -6.50 -3.42
C LEU A 215 -7.71 -5.32 -4.36
N GLN A 216 -7.38 -4.09 -3.94
CA GLN A 216 -7.80 -2.88 -4.66
C GLN A 216 -7.20 -2.77 -6.06
N ASN A 217 -5.89 -3.02 -6.18
CA ASN A 217 -5.15 -2.87 -7.44
C ASN A 217 -4.96 -4.20 -8.18
N SER A 218 -5.32 -5.31 -7.56
CA SER A 218 -5.18 -6.61 -8.18
C SER A 218 -6.16 -6.79 -9.34
N PRO A 219 -5.76 -7.54 -10.39
CA PRO A 219 -6.65 -8.01 -11.44
C PRO A 219 -7.96 -8.59 -10.91
N PRO A 220 -9.04 -8.50 -11.70
CA PRO A 220 -10.34 -8.97 -11.26
C PRO A 220 -10.27 -10.44 -10.89
N ASN A 221 -10.82 -10.78 -9.73
CA ASN A 221 -10.83 -12.13 -9.16
C ASN A 221 -9.47 -12.65 -8.68
N MET A 222 -8.47 -11.79 -8.50
CA MET A 222 -7.23 -12.16 -7.85
C MET A 222 -7.05 -11.41 -6.54
N LEU A 223 -6.26 -11.99 -5.65
CA LEU A 223 -5.92 -11.40 -4.36
C LEU A 223 -4.48 -11.73 -4.03
N VAL A 224 -3.68 -10.74 -3.63
CA VAL A 224 -2.31 -10.97 -3.19
C VAL A 224 -2.16 -10.72 -1.71
N THR A 225 -1.43 -11.60 -1.03
CA THR A 225 -1.22 -11.54 0.41
C THR A 225 0.25 -11.71 0.74
N GLY A 226 0.70 -10.99 1.76
CA GLY A 226 1.96 -11.23 2.44
C GLY A 226 1.70 -11.92 3.76
N ASN A 227 2.57 -12.85 4.11
CA ASN A 227 2.48 -13.60 5.35
C ASN A 227 3.78 -13.48 6.15
N LYS A 228 3.67 -13.56 7.48
CA LYS A 228 4.80 -13.69 8.39
C LYS A 228 5.65 -14.94 8.13
N ASP A 229 5.11 -15.93 7.44
CA ASP A 229 5.83 -17.11 6.92
C ASP A 229 6.83 -16.78 5.80
N ARG A 230 7.08 -15.50 5.52
CA ARG A 230 8.05 -14.98 4.53
C ARG A 230 7.65 -15.20 3.07
N ARG A 231 6.40 -15.61 2.87
CA ARG A 231 5.84 -15.95 1.56
C ARG A 231 4.83 -14.91 1.13
N VAL A 232 4.87 -14.59 -0.15
CA VAL A 232 3.80 -13.88 -0.86
C VAL A 232 2.93 -14.93 -1.54
N ARG A 233 1.61 -14.84 -1.38
CA ARG A 233 0.66 -15.77 -2.00
C ARG A 233 -0.36 -15.02 -2.84
N VAL A 234 -0.61 -15.55 -4.03
CA VAL A 234 -1.65 -15.08 -4.95
C VAL A 234 -2.78 -16.09 -4.91
N PHE A 235 -4.01 -15.62 -4.69
CA PHE A 235 -5.22 -16.42 -4.65
C PHE A 235 -6.13 -16.08 -5.83
N ASP A 236 -6.80 -17.11 -6.36
CA ASP A 236 -7.92 -16.97 -7.28
C ASP A 236 -9.21 -16.91 -6.45
N LEU A 237 -9.94 -15.79 -6.52
CA LEU A 237 -11.17 -15.57 -5.78
C LEU A 237 -12.31 -16.48 -6.26
N ARG A 238 -12.30 -16.90 -7.55
CA ARG A 238 -13.35 -17.76 -8.11
C ARG A 238 -13.29 -19.17 -7.51
N LYS A 239 -12.06 -19.71 -7.46
CA LYS A 239 -11.78 -21.06 -6.94
C LYS A 239 -11.51 -21.07 -5.44
N SER A 240 -11.15 -19.92 -4.86
CA SER A 240 -10.70 -19.80 -3.47
C SER A 240 -9.44 -20.60 -3.17
N GLU A 241 -8.57 -20.75 -4.18
CA GLU A 241 -7.34 -21.54 -4.13
C GLU A 241 -6.11 -20.64 -4.36
N SER A 242 -4.96 -21.04 -3.80
CA SER A 242 -3.70 -20.35 -4.05
C SER A 242 -3.18 -20.70 -5.44
N LEU A 243 -3.07 -19.71 -6.32
CA LEU A 243 -2.46 -19.84 -7.64
C LEU A 243 -0.93 -19.94 -7.54
N CYS A 244 -0.34 -19.11 -6.69
CA CYS A 244 1.11 -18.98 -6.61
C CYS A 244 1.55 -18.73 -5.17
N SER A 245 2.70 -19.29 -4.79
CA SER A 245 3.35 -19.06 -3.51
C SER A 245 4.84 -18.78 -3.72
N LEU A 246 5.22 -17.52 -3.56
CA LEU A 246 6.58 -17.02 -3.77
C LEU A 246 7.29 -16.90 -2.43
N TYR A 247 8.48 -17.49 -2.33
CA TYR A 247 9.37 -17.27 -1.19
C TYR A 247 10.15 -15.98 -1.41
N ALA A 248 9.59 -14.87 -0.92
CA ALA A 248 10.04 -13.55 -1.34
C ALA A 248 11.09 -12.93 -0.40
N HIS A 249 10.97 -13.19 0.90
CA HIS A 249 11.69 -12.44 1.95
C HIS A 249 12.38 -13.38 2.95
N GLN A 250 13.32 -12.84 3.72
CA GLN A 250 13.98 -13.55 4.82
C GLN A 250 13.25 -13.36 6.15
N LEU A 251 12.53 -12.25 6.30
CA LEU A 251 11.65 -11.95 7.42
C LEU A 251 10.19 -11.84 6.94
N GLY A 252 9.29 -11.39 7.82
CA GLY A 252 7.88 -11.24 7.49
C GLY A 252 7.69 -10.26 6.33
N VAL A 253 6.74 -10.57 5.44
CA VAL A 253 6.33 -9.62 4.40
C VAL A 253 5.55 -8.51 5.07
N SER A 254 5.92 -7.26 4.87
CA SER A 254 5.31 -6.11 5.54
C SER A 254 4.32 -5.34 4.65
N ALA A 255 4.55 -5.32 3.34
CA ALA A 255 3.68 -4.68 2.37
C ALA A 255 3.69 -5.47 1.06
N VAL A 256 2.55 -5.48 0.36
CA VAL A 256 2.42 -6.14 -0.93
C VAL A 256 1.44 -5.36 -1.80
N GLN A 257 1.71 -5.33 -3.10
CA GLN A 257 0.79 -4.81 -4.10
C GLN A 257 0.95 -5.60 -5.39
N MET A 258 -0.15 -5.79 -6.11
CA MET A 258 -0.15 -6.45 -7.41
C MET A 258 -0.77 -5.54 -8.46
N ASP A 259 -0.22 -5.63 -9.66
CA ASP A 259 -0.74 -5.05 -10.91
C ASP A 259 -1.18 -6.22 -11.83
N ASP A 260 -1.39 -5.98 -13.12
CA ASP A 260 -1.82 -7.02 -14.09
C ASP A 260 -1.00 -8.32 -14.05
N TRP A 261 0.31 -8.19 -13.91
CA TRP A 261 1.23 -9.33 -13.94
C TRP A 261 2.44 -9.17 -13.02
N LYS A 262 2.66 -7.97 -12.45
CA LYS A 262 3.77 -7.70 -11.53
C LYS A 262 3.29 -7.77 -10.10
N ILE A 263 4.10 -8.35 -9.23
CA ILE A 263 3.88 -8.33 -7.78
C ILE A 263 5.04 -7.59 -7.15
N VAL A 264 4.75 -6.54 -6.40
CA VAL A 264 5.74 -5.85 -5.59
C VAL A 264 5.55 -6.23 -4.13
N SER A 265 6.65 -6.58 -3.47
CA SER A 265 6.65 -7.03 -2.09
C SER A 265 7.76 -6.35 -1.30
N GLY A 266 7.45 -5.93 -0.07
CA GLY A 266 8.38 -5.36 0.89
C GLY A 266 8.49 -6.25 2.11
N GLY A 267 9.70 -6.43 2.61
CA GLY A 267 10.00 -7.19 3.80
C GLY A 267 10.34 -6.32 5.01
N GLU A 268 10.20 -6.90 6.20
CA GLU A 268 10.67 -6.31 7.45
C GLU A 268 12.20 -6.13 7.47
N GLU A 269 12.95 -6.89 6.66
CA GLU A 269 14.39 -6.73 6.50
C GLU A 269 14.79 -5.53 5.64
N GLY A 270 13.83 -4.81 5.06
CA GLY A 270 14.10 -3.70 4.13
C GLY A 270 14.30 -4.12 2.68
N LEU A 271 14.14 -5.40 2.35
CA LEU A 271 14.18 -5.89 0.97
C LEU A 271 12.87 -5.53 0.25
N VAL A 272 12.98 -4.92 -0.93
CA VAL A 272 11.89 -4.71 -1.89
C VAL A 272 12.16 -5.61 -3.08
N CYS A 273 11.18 -6.42 -3.48
CA CYS A 273 11.29 -7.30 -4.63
C CYS A 273 10.10 -7.10 -5.58
N VAL A 274 10.39 -7.05 -6.88
CA VAL A 274 9.39 -7.10 -7.96
C VAL A 274 9.46 -8.47 -8.61
N TRP A 275 8.31 -9.11 -8.75
CA TRP A 275 8.16 -10.46 -9.28
C TRP A 275 7.26 -10.47 -10.50
N ASP A 276 7.53 -11.38 -11.42
CA ASP A 276 6.58 -11.78 -12.46
C ASP A 276 5.63 -12.83 -11.86
N GLN A 277 4.33 -12.52 -11.87
CA GLN A 277 3.29 -13.42 -11.36
C GLN A 277 3.17 -14.71 -12.19
N ARG A 278 3.37 -14.64 -13.51
CA ARG A 278 3.14 -15.76 -14.43
C ARG A 278 4.30 -16.74 -14.39
N MET A 279 5.52 -16.22 -14.35
CA MET A 279 6.73 -17.04 -14.31
C MET A 279 7.17 -17.37 -12.88
N GLY A 280 6.70 -16.61 -11.88
CA GLY A 280 7.16 -16.70 -10.50
C GLY A 280 8.61 -16.25 -10.31
N THR A 281 9.19 -15.58 -11.30
CA THR A 281 10.60 -15.15 -11.29
C THR A 281 10.74 -13.77 -10.68
N LYS A 282 11.82 -13.57 -9.93
CA LYS A 282 12.22 -12.25 -9.44
C LYS A 282 12.75 -11.43 -10.62
N LEU A 283 12.11 -10.29 -10.89
CA LEU A 283 12.51 -9.36 -11.95
C LEU A 283 13.52 -8.34 -11.43
N TRP A 284 13.33 -7.91 -10.18
CA TRP A 284 14.13 -6.86 -9.58
C TRP A 284 14.14 -6.98 -8.07
N GLU A 285 15.23 -6.54 -7.45
CA GLU A 285 15.35 -6.41 -6.01
C GLU A 285 16.14 -5.18 -5.62
N MET A 286 15.83 -4.68 -4.44
CA MET A 286 16.60 -3.63 -3.79
C MET A 286 16.57 -3.81 -2.29
N HIS A 287 17.68 -3.46 -1.66
CA HIS A 287 17.82 -3.50 -0.22
C HIS A 287 17.85 -2.09 0.37
N ALA A 288 16.85 -1.77 1.18
CA ALA A 288 16.85 -0.59 2.04
C ALA A 288 17.31 -0.96 3.46
N ARG A 289 17.86 0.02 4.18
CA ARG A 289 18.35 -0.18 5.56
C ARG A 289 17.25 -0.29 6.62
N HIS A 290 16.01 0.04 6.26
CA HIS A 290 14.89 0.08 7.18
C HIS A 290 13.73 -0.76 6.66
N PRO A 291 12.87 -1.29 7.55
CA PRO A 291 11.69 -2.04 7.17
C PRO A 291 10.81 -1.24 6.22
N VAL A 292 10.34 -1.90 5.16
CA VAL A 292 9.41 -1.29 4.20
C VAL A 292 8.03 -1.30 4.84
N ARG A 293 7.38 -0.14 5.02
CA ARG A 293 6.06 -0.08 5.68
C ARG A 293 4.93 0.15 4.71
N HIS A 294 5.18 0.84 3.61
CA HIS A 294 4.18 1.10 2.58
C HIS A 294 4.80 0.95 1.20
N ILE A 295 4.03 0.39 0.28
CA ILE A 295 4.36 0.28 -1.12
C ILE A 295 3.18 0.82 -1.90
N TRP A 296 3.48 1.68 -2.86
CA TRP A 296 2.53 2.12 -3.87
C TRP A 296 3.17 1.96 -5.24
N PHE A 297 2.50 1.26 -6.13
CA PHE A 297 2.95 0.87 -7.44
C PHE A 297 1.85 1.22 -8.44
N ASN A 298 2.30 1.79 -9.56
CA ASN A 298 1.54 1.97 -10.77
C ASN A 298 2.35 1.34 -11.92
N SER A 299 1.78 1.18 -13.11
CA SER A 299 2.43 0.59 -14.28
C SER A 299 3.82 1.16 -14.56
N HIS A 300 4.04 2.43 -14.20
CA HIS A 300 5.29 3.14 -14.42
C HIS A 300 6.03 3.59 -13.18
N SER A 301 5.48 3.52 -11.96
CA SER A 301 6.15 4.11 -10.80
C SER A 301 5.95 3.26 -9.55
N LEU A 302 7.04 2.95 -8.87
CA LEU A 302 7.08 2.31 -7.56
C LEU A 302 7.57 3.28 -6.51
N ILE A 303 6.74 3.56 -5.53
CA ILE A 303 7.06 4.38 -4.36
C ILE A 303 7.03 3.47 -3.13
N THR A 304 8.10 3.48 -2.33
CA THR A 304 8.21 2.70 -1.10
C THR A 304 8.53 3.62 0.06
N ALA A 305 7.75 3.54 1.15
CA ALA A 305 8.01 4.30 2.37
C ALA A 305 8.62 3.39 3.44
N ASN A 306 9.81 3.74 3.91
CA ASN A 306 10.54 2.94 4.89
C ASN A 306 10.59 3.68 6.22
N ILE A 307 9.87 3.15 7.22
CA ILE A 307 9.71 3.77 8.53
C ILE A 307 10.18 2.76 9.59
N PRO A 308 11.27 3.04 10.33
CA PRO A 308 11.75 2.14 11.36
C PRO A 308 10.96 2.24 12.66
N ASP A 309 10.73 1.08 13.29
CA ASP A 309 9.98 0.93 14.55
C ASP A 309 10.78 1.38 15.76
N GLU A 310 12.08 1.09 15.76
CA GLU A 310 12.95 1.31 16.91
C GLU A 310 13.68 2.66 16.78
N LYS A 311 13.72 3.40 17.89
CA LYS A 311 14.52 4.64 18.02
C LYS A 311 16.03 4.37 17.91
N THR A 312 16.45 3.11 18.00
CA THR A 312 17.83 2.63 18.00
C THR A 312 18.02 1.53 16.96
N PRO A 313 19.11 1.54 16.18
CA PRO A 313 19.40 0.46 15.23
C PRO A 313 19.55 -0.90 15.94
N ARG A 314 19.01 -1.97 15.34
CA ARG A 314 19.39 -3.35 15.69
C ARG A 314 20.73 -3.70 15.04
N GLY A 315 21.76 -3.93 15.85
CA GLY A 315 23.05 -4.49 15.40
C GLY A 315 24.24 -4.15 16.29
N ALA A 316 25.13 -5.12 16.52
CA ALA A 316 26.28 -5.06 17.42
C ALA A 316 27.57 -4.47 16.79
N SER A 317 27.45 -3.52 15.86
CA SER A 317 28.59 -2.69 15.44
C SER A 317 28.20 -1.22 15.47
N ILE A 318 28.16 -0.66 16.67
CA ILE A 318 27.88 0.75 16.91
C ILE A 318 29.16 1.52 16.56
N THR A 319 29.30 1.90 15.29
CA THR A 319 30.16 3.03 14.93
C THR A 319 29.30 4.30 14.97
N ASP A 320 29.90 5.44 15.33
CA ASP A 320 29.18 6.72 15.42
C ASP A 320 28.61 7.15 14.04
N ASP A 321 29.26 6.72 12.95
CA ASP A 321 28.79 6.89 11.57
C ASP A 321 27.49 6.11 11.28
N ASP A 322 27.30 4.92 11.84
CA ASP A 322 26.06 4.16 11.65
C ASP A 322 24.88 4.77 12.39
N LEU A 323 25.10 5.41 13.54
CA LEU A 323 24.05 6.15 14.26
C LEU A 323 23.66 7.44 13.52
N THR A 324 24.63 8.16 12.94
CA THR A 324 24.33 9.35 12.13
C THR A 324 23.63 8.98 10.83
N ALA A 325 24.03 7.89 10.17
CA ALA A 325 23.35 7.36 9.00
C ALA A 325 21.94 6.85 9.35
N HIS A 326 21.77 6.11 10.44
CA HIS A 326 20.45 5.66 10.92
C HIS A 326 19.51 6.83 11.22
N ARG A 327 20.03 7.92 11.77
CA ARG A 327 19.25 9.15 12.02
C ARG A 327 18.90 9.90 10.73
N LYS A 328 19.79 9.89 9.72
CA LYS A 328 19.58 10.53 8.42
C LYS A 328 18.62 9.77 7.51
N HIS A 329 18.60 8.44 7.59
CA HIS A 329 17.81 7.59 6.68
C HIS A 329 16.45 7.15 7.21
N ARG A 330 16.08 7.62 8.41
CA ARG A 330 14.80 7.35 9.06
C ARG A 330 13.65 8.10 8.37
N GLY A 331 12.66 7.39 7.86
CA GLY A 331 11.49 7.99 7.20
C GLY A 331 11.72 8.35 5.72
N ILE A 332 12.77 7.81 5.08
CA ILE A 332 12.99 8.03 3.66
C ILE A 332 11.93 7.28 2.85
N ILE A 333 11.29 8.01 1.96
CA ILE A 333 10.50 7.46 0.86
C ILE A 333 11.42 7.34 -0.34
N TYR A 334 11.46 6.16 -0.93
CA TYR A 334 12.11 5.93 -2.20
C TYR A 334 11.07 5.91 -3.30
N ALA A 335 11.32 6.59 -4.41
CA ALA A 335 10.50 6.53 -5.62
C ALA A 335 11.36 6.00 -6.77
N TYR A 336 10.77 5.12 -7.58
CA TYR A 336 11.35 4.48 -8.74
C TYR A 336 10.36 4.63 -9.88
N GLU A 337 10.83 4.99 -11.07
CA GLU A 337 10.01 4.95 -12.27
C GLU A 337 10.44 3.75 -13.12
N PHE A 338 9.52 2.82 -13.34
CA PHE A 338 9.60 1.77 -14.35
C PHE A 338 8.97 2.30 -15.64
N SER A 339 9.60 3.28 -16.29
CA SER A 339 9.19 3.63 -17.64
C SER A 339 9.38 2.40 -18.54
N VAL A 340 8.29 1.83 -19.05
CA VAL A 340 8.38 1.10 -20.31
C VAL A 340 8.71 2.19 -21.32
N ASP A 341 9.92 2.17 -21.87
CA ASP A 341 10.43 3.17 -22.80
C ASP A 341 9.34 3.60 -23.79
N GLN A 342 8.65 4.73 -23.54
CA GLN A 342 7.85 5.38 -24.59
C GLN A 342 8.79 5.90 -25.69
N LEU A 343 10.07 6.08 -25.37
CA LEU A 343 11.15 6.33 -26.31
C LEU A 343 11.55 5.08 -27.13
N ALA A 344 11.15 3.86 -26.78
CA ALA A 344 11.47 2.66 -27.56
C ALA A 344 10.61 2.58 -28.83
N VAL A 345 9.46 3.26 -28.88
CA VAL A 345 8.67 3.38 -30.13
C VAL A 345 9.32 4.40 -31.07
N GLU A 346 9.99 5.43 -30.56
CA GLU A 346 10.72 6.41 -31.39
C GLU A 346 12.15 5.97 -31.75
N SER A 347 12.79 5.14 -30.91
CA SER A 347 14.17 4.65 -31.09
C SER A 347 14.29 3.26 -31.71
N VAL A 348 13.20 2.71 -32.28
CA VAL A 348 13.35 1.66 -33.28
C VAL A 348 14.09 2.27 -34.47
N LEU A 349 15.38 1.96 -34.60
CA LEU A 349 16.19 2.29 -35.78
C LEU A 349 15.35 1.99 -37.03
N PRO A 350 15.41 2.81 -38.10
CA PRO A 350 14.62 2.58 -39.31
C PRO A 350 14.77 1.16 -39.89
N ILE A 351 15.88 0.47 -39.59
CA ILE A 351 16.16 -0.92 -39.99
C ILE A 351 15.32 -1.98 -39.25
N CYS A 352 14.79 -1.62 -38.07
CA CYS A 352 13.97 -2.47 -37.22
C CYS A 352 12.46 -2.14 -37.34
N ARG A 353 12.09 -1.13 -38.14
CA ARG A 353 10.70 -0.92 -38.55
C ARG A 353 10.40 -1.88 -39.69
N SER A 354 9.53 -2.85 -39.48
CA SER A 354 9.05 -3.71 -40.56
C SER A 354 8.29 -2.87 -41.58
N SER A 355 8.91 -2.58 -42.74
CA SER A 355 8.26 -1.91 -43.87
C SER A 355 7.45 -2.91 -44.70
N TYR A 356 6.50 -3.60 -44.07
CA TYR A 356 5.61 -4.54 -44.77
C TYR A 356 4.38 -3.76 -45.29
N ASP A 357 4.57 -3.06 -46.40
CA ASP A 357 3.50 -2.44 -47.20
C ASP A 357 3.66 -2.86 -48.69
N GLU A 358 3.87 -4.16 -48.94
CA GLU A 358 3.78 -4.72 -50.30
C GLU A 358 2.56 -5.64 -50.43
N VAL A 359 1.64 -5.24 -51.31
CA VAL A 359 0.39 -5.96 -51.62
C VAL A 359 0.61 -7.13 -52.59
N THR A 360 1.86 -7.38 -53.03
CA THR A 360 2.16 -8.46 -53.97
C THR A 360 3.59 -9.00 -53.80
N GLY A 361 3.75 -10.22 -53.26
CA GLY A 361 4.96 -11.01 -53.50
C GLY A 361 5.49 -11.85 -52.34
N TYR A 362 5.35 -13.17 -52.48
CA TYR A 362 6.11 -14.27 -51.86
C TYR A 362 6.14 -14.37 -50.33
N ASN A 363 5.22 -15.20 -49.81
CA ASN A 363 5.22 -15.76 -48.46
C ASN A 363 6.52 -16.51 -48.16
N TYR A 364 7.41 -15.91 -47.37
CA TYR A 364 8.32 -16.67 -46.53
C TYR A 364 7.65 -16.84 -45.17
N ASN A 365 6.92 -17.95 -45.03
CA ASN A 365 6.42 -18.44 -43.76
C ASN A 365 7.60 -18.68 -42.81
N ILE A 366 7.85 -17.74 -41.89
CA ILE A 366 8.60 -18.05 -40.67
C ILE A 366 7.64 -18.86 -39.80
N GLY A 367 7.73 -20.18 -39.93
CA GLY A 367 7.01 -21.12 -39.08
C GLY A 367 7.51 -21.00 -37.65
N LEU A 368 6.73 -20.36 -36.79
CA LEU A 368 6.83 -20.53 -35.34
C LEU A 368 6.34 -21.94 -35.01
N ALA A 369 7.26 -22.90 -35.00
CA ALA A 369 7.00 -24.23 -34.48
C ALA A 369 6.83 -24.15 -32.95
N VAL A 370 5.61 -24.31 -32.48
CA VAL A 370 5.26 -24.52 -31.07
C VAL A 370 5.38 -26.01 -30.74
N PRO A 371 6.07 -26.41 -29.64
CA PRO A 371 6.41 -27.82 -29.40
C PRO A 371 5.33 -28.61 -28.66
N TYR A 372 4.05 -28.53 -29.08
CA TYR A 372 2.98 -29.38 -28.51
C TYR A 372 2.07 -30.09 -29.51
N ASP A 373 2.37 -30.08 -30.82
CA ASP A 373 1.69 -30.96 -31.77
C ASP A 373 2.64 -32.06 -32.26
N SER A 374 2.73 -33.14 -31.49
CA SER A 374 3.06 -34.47 -32.02
C SER A 374 2.62 -35.57 -31.04
N VAL A 375 1.35 -35.99 -31.19
CA VAL A 375 0.80 -37.37 -31.31
C VAL A 375 -0.66 -37.37 -30.84
#